data_AF-A0A4S8PDC1-F1
#
_entry.id   AF-A0A4S8PDC1-F1
#
_cell.length_a   1.000
_cell.length_b   1.000
_cell.length_c   1.000
_cell.angle_alpha   90.00
_cell.angle_beta   90.00
_cell.angle_gamma   90.00
#
_symmetry.space_group_name_H-M   'P 1'
#
loop_
_entity.id
_entity.type
_entity.pdbx_description
1 polymer ?
#
loop_
_entity_poly.entity_id
_entity_poly.type
_entity_poly.pdbx_seq_one_letter_code
_entity_poly.pdbx_strand_id
1 'polypeptide(L)'
;MIRALGAEWGKTFSILSPLLCLISTVVLVAVTAASLGNDFVHGLSLGEHPAGTTMRVVDVLGPAVQFGLLTFTAAAMTLITSEYSTGSIRSTFQAQPRRWVVLAGKTLVAVALGVVSGAVAGGLGVAAGSLTLAGHAAPAAESAAVTVARVAALFGVVAVLVVALGAIIRSAVGTLSVGLVLLVGMLAMPPSMSVWTPAGAAGRFVTGDGTDYPSVVKLLIVAGWAAAAYAAASVLLERRDA
;
A
#
# COMPACT_ATOMS: atom_id res chain seq x y z
N MET A 1 7.56 -8.00 -24.40
CA MET A 1 7.47 -7.32 -23.09
C MET A 1 6.89 -5.90 -23.22
N ILE A 2 7.50 -5.01 -24.01
CA ILE A 2 7.03 -3.61 -24.19
C ILE A 2 5.58 -3.51 -24.70
N ARG A 3 5.19 -4.30 -25.72
CA ARG A 3 3.81 -4.33 -26.23
C ARG A 3 2.78 -4.85 -25.20
N ALA A 4 3.19 -5.77 -24.32
CA ALA A 4 2.32 -6.28 -23.26
C ALA A 4 2.08 -5.22 -22.17
N LEU A 5 3.12 -4.46 -21.81
CA LEU A 5 3.00 -3.35 -20.87
C LEU A 5 2.07 -2.25 -21.40
N GLY A 6 2.15 -1.90 -22.69
CA GLY A 6 1.28 -0.90 -23.30
C GLY A 6 -0.20 -1.30 -23.30
N ALA A 7 -0.50 -2.59 -23.56
CA ALA A 7 -1.86 -3.10 -23.52
C ALA A 7 -2.44 -3.11 -22.09
N GLU A 8 -1.64 -3.48 -21.10
CA GLU A 8 -2.02 -3.46 -19.68
C GLU A 8 -2.28 -2.04 -19.18
N TRP A 9 -1.46 -1.07 -19.60
CA TRP A 9 -1.66 0.35 -19.29
C TRP A 9 -2.98 0.85 -19.86
N GLY A 10 -3.23 0.62 -21.16
CA GLY A 10 -4.48 1.03 -21.82
C GLY A 10 -5.74 0.43 -21.17
N LYS A 11 -5.70 -0.85 -20.78
CA LYS A 11 -6.81 -1.53 -20.08
C LYS A 11 -7.09 -0.91 -18.71
N THR A 12 -6.04 -0.62 -17.94
CA THR A 12 -6.18 -0.08 -16.58
C THR A 12 -6.90 1.27 -16.59
N PHE A 13 -6.62 2.12 -17.58
CA PHE A 13 -7.26 3.43 -17.72
C PHE A 13 -8.55 3.41 -18.54
N SER A 14 -8.93 2.27 -19.14
CA SER A 14 -10.19 2.14 -19.87
C SER A 14 -11.42 2.06 -18.94
N ILE A 15 -11.22 1.83 -17.64
CA ILE A 15 -12.28 1.74 -16.63
C ILE A 15 -12.00 2.78 -15.54
N LEU A 16 -13.01 3.58 -15.20
CA LEU A 16 -12.91 4.62 -14.16
C LEU A 16 -12.63 4.06 -12.76
N SER A 17 -13.09 2.84 -12.47
CA SER A 17 -13.02 2.22 -11.14
C SER A 17 -11.61 2.18 -10.51
N PRO A 18 -10.57 1.60 -11.15
CA PRO A 18 -9.21 1.60 -10.58
C PRO A 18 -8.64 3.01 -10.38
N LEU A 19 -8.94 3.94 -11.28
CA LEU A 19 -8.52 5.34 -11.15
C LEU A 19 -9.22 6.02 -9.96
N LEU A 20 -10.51 5.78 -9.75
CA LEU A 20 -11.24 6.26 -8.58
C LEU A 20 -10.68 5.67 -7.28
N CYS A 21 -10.24 4.41 -7.27
CA CYS A 21 -9.56 3.82 -6.12
C CYS A 21 -8.17 4.44 -5.85
N LEU A 22 -7.42 4.80 -6.90
CA LEU A 22 -6.15 5.51 -6.75
C LEU A 22 -6.35 6.94 -6.25
N ILE A 23 -7.37 7.65 -6.76
CA ILE A 23 -7.74 8.97 -6.23
C ILE A 23 -8.18 8.84 -4.78
N SER A 24 -9.04 7.87 -4.45
CA SER A 24 -9.51 7.68 -3.08
C SER A 24 -8.38 7.29 -2.13
N THR A 25 -7.37 6.55 -2.59
CA THR A 25 -6.13 6.31 -1.85
C THR A 25 -5.46 7.62 -1.44
N VAL A 26 -5.20 8.50 -2.41
CA VAL A 26 -4.52 9.77 -2.16
C VAL A 26 -5.36 10.67 -1.24
N VAL A 27 -6.66 10.79 -1.52
CA VAL A 27 -7.58 11.60 -0.72
C VAL A 27 -7.67 11.07 0.70
N LEU A 28 -7.81 9.75 0.89
CA LEU A 28 -7.93 9.15 2.21
C LEU A 28 -6.67 9.38 3.05
N VAL A 29 -5.48 9.21 2.46
CA VAL A 29 -4.22 9.51 3.16
C VAL A 29 -4.14 10.98 3.57
N ALA A 30 -4.44 11.91 2.65
CA ALA A 30 -4.36 13.35 2.95
C ALA A 30 -5.39 13.77 4.01
N VAL A 31 -6.63 13.30 3.89
CA VAL A 31 -7.73 13.62 4.82
C VAL A 31 -7.45 13.02 6.19
N THR A 32 -7.09 11.74 6.29
CA THR A 32 -6.79 11.11 7.58
C THR A 32 -5.59 11.77 8.25
N ALA A 33 -4.55 12.13 7.50
CA ALA A 33 -3.43 12.88 8.06
C ALA A 33 -3.86 14.27 8.57
N ALA A 34 -4.67 15.00 7.81
CA ALA A 34 -5.20 16.29 8.26
C ALA A 34 -6.06 16.15 9.52
N SER A 35 -6.97 15.16 9.55
CA SER A 35 -7.88 14.92 10.67
C SER A 35 -7.11 14.62 11.95
N LEU A 36 -6.16 13.68 11.91
CA LEU A 36 -5.37 13.32 13.10
C LEU A 36 -4.51 14.49 13.60
N GLY A 37 -3.95 15.31 12.70
CA GLY A 37 -3.22 16.51 13.09
C GLY A 37 -4.12 17.56 13.75
N ASN A 38 -5.32 17.77 13.19
CA ASN A 38 -6.32 18.68 13.75
C ASN A 38 -6.84 18.19 15.11
N ASP A 39 -7.09 16.89 15.26
CA ASP A 39 -7.54 16.29 16.52
C ASP A 39 -6.50 16.49 17.63
N PHE A 40 -5.20 16.33 17.31
CA PHE A 40 -4.13 16.60 18.27
C PHE A 40 -4.09 18.08 18.70
N VAL A 41 -4.16 19.01 17.75
CA VAL A 41 -4.16 20.45 18.04
C VAL A 41 -5.43 20.87 18.80
N HIS A 42 -6.56 20.24 18.52
CA HIS A 42 -7.80 20.46 19.26
C HIS A 42 -7.71 19.92 20.71
N GLY A 43 -7.11 18.75 20.90
CA GLY A 43 -6.86 18.22 22.25
C GLY A 43 -5.95 19.14 23.09
N LEU A 44 -5.02 19.84 22.45
CA LEU A 44 -4.20 20.87 23.12
C LEU A 44 -5.02 22.07 23.58
N SER A 45 -5.96 22.56 22.78
CA SER A 45 -6.80 23.70 23.16
C SER A 45 -7.79 23.37 24.27
N LEU A 46 -8.17 22.09 24.39
CA LEU A 46 -9.02 21.57 25.47
C LEU A 46 -8.24 21.23 26.75
N GLY A 47 -6.91 21.24 26.71
CA GLY A 47 -6.06 20.87 27.85
C GLY A 47 -5.95 19.36 28.11
N GLU A 48 -6.27 18.52 27.12
CA GLU A 48 -6.09 17.06 27.20
C GLU A 48 -4.60 16.67 27.21
N HIS A 49 -3.75 17.53 26.64
CA HIS A 49 -2.31 17.36 26.56
C HIS A 49 -1.60 18.52 27.27
N PRO A 50 -0.44 18.27 27.92
CA PRO A 50 0.36 19.33 28.52
C PRO A 50 0.75 20.42 27.51
N ALA A 51 0.81 21.67 27.98
CA ALA A 51 1.23 22.79 27.13
C ALA A 51 2.65 22.55 26.58
N GLY A 52 2.82 22.78 25.27
CA GLY A 52 4.11 22.62 24.58
C GLY A 52 4.43 21.20 24.12
N THR A 53 3.53 20.21 24.26
CA THR A 53 3.73 18.91 23.60
C THR A 53 3.66 19.08 22.08
N THR A 54 4.58 18.42 21.39
CA THR A 54 4.66 18.40 19.93
C THR A 54 4.41 16.99 19.43
N MET A 55 3.95 16.88 18.18
CA MET A 55 3.73 15.60 17.51
C MET A 55 4.49 15.58 16.18
N ARG A 56 5.08 14.44 15.83
CA ARG A 56 5.80 14.31 14.57
C ARG A 56 4.81 14.10 13.45
N VAL A 57 5.07 14.71 12.30
CA VAL A 57 4.23 14.54 11.09
C VAL A 57 4.11 13.06 10.69
N VAL A 58 5.17 12.28 10.89
CA VAL A 58 5.20 10.85 10.58
C VAL A 58 4.28 10.01 11.46
N ASP A 59 3.97 10.45 12.69
CA ASP A 59 3.06 9.74 13.60
C ASP A 59 1.61 9.86 13.15
N VAL A 60 1.29 10.97 12.49
CA VAL A 60 0.00 11.22 11.83
C VAL A 60 -0.05 10.51 10.47
N LEU A 61 1.07 10.49 9.74
CA LEU A 61 1.17 9.86 8.42
C LEU A 61 1.07 8.33 8.47
N GLY A 62 1.63 7.67 9.48
CA GLY A 62 1.66 6.21 9.59
C GLY A 62 0.27 5.58 9.50
N PRO A 63 -0.67 5.93 10.41
CA PRO A 63 -2.06 5.48 10.35
C PRO A 63 -2.75 5.89 9.05
N ALA A 64 -2.54 7.12 8.58
CA ALA A 64 -3.14 7.61 7.33
C ALA A 64 -2.76 6.75 6.12
N VAL A 65 -1.48 6.37 6.01
CA VAL A 65 -0.98 5.45 4.98
C VAL A 65 -1.61 4.06 5.11
N GLN A 66 -1.77 3.51 6.32
CA GLN A 66 -2.44 2.22 6.51
C GLN A 66 -3.89 2.23 5.99
N PHE A 67 -4.64 3.31 6.22
CA PHE A 67 -5.96 3.48 5.62
C PHE A 67 -5.90 3.60 4.09
N GLY A 68 -4.94 4.35 3.56
CA GLY A 68 -4.70 4.43 2.11
C GLY A 68 -4.39 3.08 1.46
N LEU A 69 -3.67 2.20 2.15
CA LEU A 69 -3.36 0.85 1.64
C LEU A 69 -4.62 -0.01 1.43
N LEU A 70 -5.74 0.26 2.13
CA LEU A 70 -7.00 -0.45 1.93
C LEU A 70 -7.60 -0.16 0.55
N THR A 71 -7.72 1.12 0.19
CA THR A 71 -8.25 1.54 -1.11
C THR A 71 -7.26 1.24 -2.23
N PHE A 72 -5.97 1.33 -1.96
CA PHE A 72 -4.93 0.90 -2.90
C PHE A 72 -5.02 -0.59 -3.20
N THR A 73 -5.29 -1.43 -2.20
CA THR A 73 -5.49 -2.87 -2.40
C THR A 73 -6.61 -3.14 -3.40
N ALA A 74 -7.71 -2.39 -3.32
CA ALA A 74 -8.79 -2.47 -4.30
C ALA A 74 -8.33 -2.09 -5.72
N ALA A 75 -7.56 -1.00 -5.86
CA ALA A 75 -6.99 -0.63 -7.15
C ALA A 75 -6.06 -1.73 -7.70
N ALA A 76 -5.07 -2.15 -6.91
CA ALA A 76 -4.02 -3.07 -7.33
C ALA A 76 -4.57 -4.46 -7.71
N MET A 77 -5.56 -4.98 -6.98
CA MET A 77 -6.10 -6.30 -7.30
C MET A 77 -6.86 -6.33 -8.63
N THR A 78 -7.48 -5.21 -9.04
CA THR A 78 -8.26 -5.18 -10.29
C THR A 78 -7.41 -5.49 -11.53
N LEU A 79 -6.10 -5.23 -11.47
CA LEU A 79 -5.14 -5.54 -12.53
C LEU A 79 -5.07 -7.05 -12.86
N ILE A 80 -5.43 -7.90 -11.90
CA ILE A 80 -5.41 -9.35 -12.08
C ILE A 80 -6.81 -9.97 -11.95
N THR A 81 -7.64 -9.51 -11.01
CA THR A 81 -8.95 -10.12 -10.76
C THR A 81 -9.98 -9.80 -11.83
N SER A 82 -9.84 -8.70 -12.57
CA SER A 82 -10.74 -8.34 -13.68
C SER A 82 -10.66 -9.33 -14.85
N GLU A 83 -9.48 -9.90 -15.10
CA GLU A 83 -9.30 -10.90 -16.15
C GLU A 83 -9.89 -12.25 -15.74
N TYR A 84 -9.84 -12.59 -14.46
CA TYR A 84 -10.52 -13.76 -13.91
C TYR A 84 -12.04 -13.60 -13.95
N SER A 85 -12.60 -12.43 -13.60
CA SER A 85 -14.04 -12.21 -13.61
C SER A 85 -14.64 -12.20 -15.01
N THR A 86 -13.91 -11.71 -16.01
CA THR A 86 -14.36 -11.66 -17.42
C THR A 86 -14.03 -12.94 -18.19
N GLY A 87 -13.26 -13.87 -17.62
CA GLY A 87 -12.77 -15.06 -18.31
C GLY A 87 -11.68 -14.78 -19.37
N SER A 88 -11.28 -13.52 -19.55
CA SER A 88 -10.26 -13.12 -20.54
C SER A 88 -8.85 -13.62 -20.20
N ILE A 89 -8.60 -14.07 -18.96
CA ILE A 89 -7.31 -14.63 -18.57
C ILE A 89 -6.89 -15.85 -19.43
N ARG A 90 -7.87 -16.61 -19.95
CA ARG A 90 -7.60 -17.74 -20.87
C ARG A 90 -7.00 -17.29 -22.19
N SER A 91 -7.54 -16.21 -22.79
CA SER A 91 -6.99 -15.67 -24.04
C SER A 91 -5.62 -15.04 -23.82
N THR A 92 -5.39 -14.40 -22.65
CA THR A 92 -4.06 -13.90 -22.26
C THR A 92 -3.02 -15.02 -22.23
N PHE A 93 -3.34 -16.17 -21.62
CA PHE A 93 -2.42 -17.31 -21.57
C PHE A 93 -2.27 -18.06 -22.89
N GLN A 94 -3.29 -18.07 -23.75
CA GLN A 94 -3.15 -18.58 -25.12
C GLN A 94 -2.21 -17.72 -25.97
N ALA A 95 -2.29 -16.39 -25.82
CA ALA A 95 -1.42 -15.46 -26.53
C ALA A 95 0.02 -15.44 -25.97
N GLN A 96 0.19 -15.70 -24.68
CA GLN A 96 1.51 -15.79 -24.03
C GLN A 96 1.63 -17.07 -23.20
N PRO A 97 2.20 -18.15 -23.75
CA PRO A 97 2.28 -19.45 -23.07
C PRO A 97 3.17 -19.42 -21.83
N ARG A 98 4.10 -18.46 -21.71
CA ARG A 98 4.92 -18.28 -20.50
C ARG A 98 4.12 -17.53 -19.42
N ARG A 99 3.33 -18.26 -18.63
CA ARG A 99 2.42 -17.72 -17.59
C ARG A 99 3.11 -16.79 -16.59
N TRP A 100 4.37 -17.07 -16.21
CA TRP A 100 5.15 -16.21 -15.32
C TRP A 100 5.45 -14.82 -15.91
N VAL A 101 5.56 -14.70 -17.25
CA VAL A 101 5.80 -13.42 -17.93
C VAL A 101 4.58 -12.52 -17.80
N VAL A 102 3.38 -13.10 -17.85
CA VAL A 102 2.11 -12.36 -17.66
C VAL A 102 2.04 -11.83 -16.22
N LEU A 103 2.33 -12.69 -15.24
CA LEU A 103 2.36 -12.29 -13.83
C LEU A 103 3.39 -11.18 -13.60
N ALA A 104 4.61 -11.32 -14.10
CA ALA A 104 5.66 -10.31 -14.00
C ALA A 104 5.25 -8.98 -14.64
N GLY A 105 4.65 -9.01 -15.83
CA GLY A 105 4.15 -7.81 -16.51
C GLY A 105 3.10 -7.06 -15.69
N LYS A 106 2.09 -7.77 -15.18
CA LYS A 106 1.05 -7.19 -14.31
C LYS A 106 1.63 -6.63 -13.01
N THR A 107 2.60 -7.33 -12.45
CA THR A 107 3.29 -6.91 -11.21
C THR A 107 4.07 -5.63 -11.44
N LEU A 108 4.79 -5.50 -12.56
CA LEU A 108 5.53 -4.27 -12.88
C LEU A 108 4.60 -3.06 -13.03
N VAL A 109 3.44 -3.22 -13.67
CA VAL A 109 2.43 -2.17 -13.77
C VAL A 109 1.88 -1.82 -12.39
N ALA A 110 1.55 -2.81 -11.57
CA ALA A 110 1.06 -2.60 -10.21
C ALA A 110 2.09 -1.86 -9.33
N VAL A 111 3.37 -2.24 -9.43
CA VAL A 111 4.47 -1.57 -8.72
C VAL A 111 4.62 -0.13 -9.18
N ALA A 112 4.57 0.14 -10.49
CA ALA A 112 4.65 1.50 -11.00
C ALA A 112 3.49 2.38 -10.47
N LEU A 113 2.26 1.86 -10.51
CA LEU A 113 1.09 2.55 -9.95
C LEU A 113 1.21 2.72 -8.43
N GLY A 114 1.73 1.72 -7.72
CA GLY A 114 2.00 1.79 -6.28
C GLY A 114 3.02 2.87 -5.94
N VAL A 115 4.17 2.89 -6.60
CA VAL A 115 5.22 3.89 -6.37
C VAL A 115 4.70 5.30 -6.66
N VAL A 116 3.98 5.51 -7.76
CA VAL A 116 3.43 6.83 -8.11
C VAL A 116 2.35 7.25 -7.10
N SER A 117 1.38 6.38 -6.81
CA SER A 117 0.30 6.70 -5.85
C SER A 117 0.84 6.90 -4.44
N GLY A 118 1.80 6.08 -4.00
CA GLY A 118 2.47 6.22 -2.70
C GLY A 118 3.30 7.50 -2.61
N ALA A 119 3.98 7.92 -3.68
CA ALA A 119 4.70 9.19 -3.70
C ALA A 119 3.74 10.39 -3.59
N VAL A 120 2.64 10.38 -4.34
CA VAL A 120 1.63 11.44 -4.30
C VAL A 120 0.91 11.47 -2.95
N ALA A 121 0.47 10.31 -2.46
CA ALA A 121 -0.22 10.18 -1.18
C ALA A 121 0.71 10.53 0.00
N GLY A 122 1.96 10.09 -0.03
CA GLY A 122 2.97 10.44 0.97
C GLY A 122 3.27 11.94 0.97
N GLY A 123 3.43 12.56 -0.20
CA GLY A 123 3.68 13.98 -0.32
C GLY A 123 2.52 14.83 0.19
N LEU A 124 1.30 14.51 -0.21
CA LEU A 124 0.10 15.20 0.26
C LEU A 124 -0.20 14.93 1.73
N GLY A 125 0.06 13.71 2.23
CA GLY A 125 -0.07 13.38 3.64
C GLY A 125 0.92 14.15 4.52
N VAL A 126 2.19 14.26 4.11
CA VAL A 126 3.19 15.09 4.81
C VAL A 126 2.78 16.56 4.79
N ALA A 127 2.33 17.08 3.65
CA ALA A 127 1.88 18.46 3.54
C ALA A 127 0.65 18.74 4.42
N ALA A 128 -0.35 17.86 4.38
CA ALA A 128 -1.57 17.97 5.17
C ALA A 128 -1.30 17.87 6.68
N GLY A 129 -0.48 16.90 7.10
CA GLY A 129 -0.07 16.76 8.50
C GLY A 129 0.74 17.97 8.98
N SER A 130 1.68 18.46 8.18
CA SER A 130 2.47 19.64 8.54
C SER A 130 1.61 20.90 8.65
N LEU A 131 0.65 21.08 7.74
CA LEU A 131 -0.25 22.22 7.73
C LEU A 131 -1.18 22.22 8.96
N THR A 132 -1.70 21.05 9.34
CA THR A 132 -2.64 20.93 10.46
C THR A 132 -1.95 20.98 11.81
N LEU A 133 -0.75 20.39 11.95
CA LEU A 133 0.06 20.50 13.16
C LEU A 133 0.60 21.92 13.37
N ALA A 134 0.90 22.65 12.29
CA ALA A 134 1.40 24.03 12.30
C ALA A 134 2.56 24.20 13.31
N GLY A 135 2.42 25.11 14.28
CA GLY A 135 3.43 25.37 15.31
C GLY A 135 3.65 24.25 16.33
N HIS A 136 2.84 23.19 16.29
CA HIS A 136 2.93 22.03 17.19
C HIS A 136 3.63 20.83 16.53
N ALA A 137 4.11 20.98 15.29
CA ALA A 137 4.89 19.96 14.62
C ALA A 137 6.28 19.85 15.29
N ALA A 138 6.63 18.63 15.70
CA ALA A 138 7.98 18.33 16.17
C ALA A 138 9.00 18.48 15.02
N PRO A 139 10.28 18.79 15.32
CA PRO A 139 11.34 18.84 14.32
C PRO A 139 11.40 17.53 13.53
N ALA A 140 11.46 17.65 12.20
CA ALA A 140 11.58 16.48 11.34
C ALA A 140 12.95 15.81 11.52
N ALA A 141 12.95 14.52 11.84
CA ALA A 141 14.18 13.73 11.96
C ALA A 141 14.86 13.48 10.60
N GLU A 142 14.11 13.61 9.51
CA GLU A 142 14.57 13.40 8.15
C GLU A 142 13.85 14.34 7.17
N SER A 143 14.34 14.41 5.93
CA SER A 143 13.70 15.24 4.91
C SER A 143 12.37 14.62 4.46
N ALA A 144 11.41 15.48 4.11
CA ALA A 144 10.13 15.05 3.54
C ALA A 144 10.33 14.15 2.31
N ALA A 145 11.36 14.39 1.50
CA ALA A 145 11.69 13.56 0.34
C ALA A 145 12.02 12.10 0.72
N VAL A 146 12.72 11.87 1.83
CA VAL A 146 13.03 10.51 2.33
C VAL A 146 11.76 9.82 2.80
N THR A 147 10.91 10.53 3.57
CA THR A 147 9.62 9.99 4.01
C THR A 147 8.71 9.65 2.83
N VAL A 148 8.65 10.52 1.81
CA VAL A 148 7.86 10.27 0.59
C VAL A 148 8.39 9.06 -0.19
N ALA A 149 9.71 8.98 -0.37
CA ALA A 149 10.34 7.82 -1.02
C ALA A 149 10.05 6.52 -0.26
N ARG A 150 10.02 6.59 1.07
CA ARG A 150 9.66 5.46 1.94
C ARG A 150 8.23 4.99 1.71
N VAL A 151 7.27 5.91 1.71
CA VAL A 151 5.85 5.59 1.43
C VAL A 151 5.70 5.03 0.01
N ALA A 152 6.36 5.63 -0.99
CA ALA A 152 6.35 5.13 -2.37
C ALA A 152 6.87 3.68 -2.48
N ALA A 153 7.98 3.36 -1.81
CA ALA A 153 8.55 2.02 -1.77
C ALA A 153 7.58 1.02 -1.12
N LEU A 154 6.94 1.40 -0.02
CA LEU A 154 5.95 0.57 0.67
C LEU A 154 4.77 0.19 -0.25
N PHE A 155 4.20 1.17 -0.94
CA PHE A 155 3.10 0.92 -1.88
C PHE A 155 3.53 0.00 -3.03
N GLY A 156 4.74 0.15 -3.54
CA GLY A 156 5.31 -0.77 -4.55
C GLY A 156 5.39 -2.21 -4.05
N VAL A 157 5.86 -2.43 -2.83
CA VAL A 157 5.94 -3.77 -2.22
C VAL A 157 4.54 -4.34 -1.95
N VAL A 158 3.61 -3.53 -1.44
CA VAL A 158 2.22 -3.95 -1.23
C VAL A 158 1.55 -4.31 -2.56
N ALA A 159 1.85 -3.60 -3.65
CA ALA A 159 1.34 -3.94 -4.97
C ALA A 159 1.72 -5.36 -5.40
N VAL A 160 2.96 -5.79 -5.14
CA VAL A 160 3.42 -7.17 -5.40
C VAL A 160 2.61 -8.17 -4.58
N LEU A 161 2.43 -7.89 -3.28
CA LEU A 161 1.65 -8.74 -2.39
C LEU A 161 0.21 -8.89 -2.89
N VAL A 162 -0.47 -7.79 -3.23
CA VAL A 162 -1.87 -7.80 -3.67
C VAL A 162 -2.04 -8.52 -5.01
N VAL A 163 -1.13 -8.30 -5.98
CA VAL A 163 -1.16 -9.03 -7.26
C VAL A 163 -0.96 -10.54 -7.04
N ALA A 164 -0.03 -10.93 -6.16
CA ALA A 164 0.19 -12.33 -5.82
C ALA A 164 -1.06 -12.96 -5.19
N LEU A 165 -1.69 -12.28 -4.24
CA LEU A 165 -2.95 -12.73 -3.63
C LEU A 165 -4.05 -12.89 -4.67
N GLY A 166 -4.20 -11.91 -5.58
CA GLY A 166 -5.18 -11.99 -6.67
C GLY A 166 -4.94 -13.16 -7.62
N ALA A 167 -3.67 -13.48 -7.91
CA ALA A 167 -3.31 -14.65 -8.71
C ALA A 167 -3.63 -15.99 -8.02
N ILE A 168 -3.42 -16.07 -6.70
CA ILE A 168 -3.67 -17.27 -5.88
C ILE A 168 -5.18 -17.50 -5.72
N ILE A 169 -5.90 -16.44 -5.33
CA ILE A 169 -7.30 -16.51 -4.91
C ILE A 169 -8.24 -16.52 -6.13
N ARG A 170 -7.87 -15.81 -7.21
CA ARG A 170 -8.66 -15.71 -8.45
C ARG A 170 -10.08 -15.13 -8.25
N SER A 171 -10.29 -14.38 -7.17
CA SER A 171 -11.57 -13.72 -6.85
C SER A 171 -11.32 -12.34 -6.28
N ALA A 172 -12.05 -11.34 -6.78
CA ALA A 172 -12.01 -9.97 -6.30
C ALA A 172 -12.35 -9.86 -4.81
N VAL A 173 -13.50 -10.42 -4.40
CA VAL A 173 -13.95 -10.39 -2.99
C VAL A 173 -12.93 -11.07 -2.08
N GLY A 174 -12.46 -12.26 -2.45
CA GLY A 174 -11.49 -12.99 -1.63
C GLY A 174 -10.15 -12.25 -1.52
N THR A 175 -9.70 -11.60 -2.59
CA THR A 175 -8.45 -10.82 -2.58
C THR A 175 -8.55 -9.59 -1.68
N LEU A 176 -9.68 -8.86 -1.74
CA LEU A 176 -9.94 -7.76 -0.80
C LEU A 176 -9.99 -8.25 0.64
N SER A 177 -10.73 -9.33 0.92
CA SER A 177 -10.88 -9.86 2.27
C SER A 177 -9.53 -10.24 2.88
N VAL A 178 -8.69 -10.97 2.15
CA VAL A 178 -7.36 -11.37 2.63
C VAL A 178 -6.43 -10.16 2.75
N GLY A 179 -6.44 -9.24 1.77
CA GLY A 179 -5.66 -8.01 1.84
C GLY A 179 -6.00 -7.16 3.05
N LEU A 180 -7.29 -7.01 3.37
CA LEU A 180 -7.76 -6.27 4.54
C LEU A 180 -7.29 -6.91 5.85
N VAL A 181 -7.36 -8.24 5.96
CA VAL A 181 -6.86 -8.95 7.15
C VAL A 181 -5.35 -8.73 7.30
N LEU A 182 -4.57 -8.87 6.22
CA LEU A 182 -3.11 -8.75 6.26
C LEU A 182 -2.61 -7.33 6.52
N LEU A 183 -3.34 -6.30 6.05
CA LEU A 183 -2.91 -4.91 6.13
C LEU A 183 -3.53 -4.15 7.31
N VAL A 184 -4.68 -4.60 7.82
CA VAL A 184 -5.39 -3.94 8.93
C VAL A 184 -5.78 -4.91 10.03
N GLY A 185 -6.39 -6.06 9.70
CA GLY A 185 -6.88 -7.01 10.71
C GLY A 185 -5.79 -7.50 11.69
N MET A 186 -4.55 -7.64 11.22
CA MET A 186 -3.41 -8.05 12.04
C MET A 186 -2.94 -7.00 13.05
N LEU A 187 -3.38 -5.73 12.96
CA LEU A 187 -3.10 -4.72 14.00
C LEU A 187 -3.80 -5.03 15.33
N ALA A 188 -4.87 -5.82 15.33
CA ALA A 188 -5.55 -6.24 16.56
C ALA A 188 -4.75 -7.28 17.36
N MET A 189 -3.67 -7.84 16.78
CA MET A 189 -2.78 -8.76 17.49
C MET A 189 -1.95 -8.01 18.55
N PRO A 190 -1.47 -8.73 19.60
CA PRO A 190 -0.53 -8.15 20.55
C PRO A 190 0.67 -7.51 19.85
N PRO A 191 1.20 -6.38 20.35
CA PRO A 191 2.32 -5.66 19.72
C PRO A 191 3.51 -6.57 19.39
N SER A 192 3.86 -7.50 20.28
CA SER A 192 4.94 -8.48 20.09
C SER A 192 4.77 -9.37 18.85
N MET A 193 3.52 -9.58 18.40
CA MET A 193 3.20 -10.39 17.22
C MET A 193 2.97 -9.51 15.99
N SER A 194 2.22 -8.40 16.14
CA SER A 194 1.87 -7.52 15.01
C SER A 194 3.11 -6.90 14.35
N VAL A 195 4.20 -6.72 15.10
CA VAL A 195 5.53 -6.31 14.63
C VAL A 195 6.02 -7.16 13.44
N TRP A 196 5.71 -8.46 13.39
CA TRP A 196 6.17 -9.39 12.34
C TRP A 196 5.18 -9.54 11.16
N THR A 197 4.09 -8.78 11.19
CA THR A 197 3.00 -8.87 10.21
C THR A 197 3.12 -7.76 9.15
N PRO A 198 2.54 -7.93 7.95
CA PRO A 198 2.52 -6.87 6.94
C PRO A 198 1.91 -5.57 7.47
N ALA A 199 0.78 -5.66 8.17
CA ALA A 199 0.11 -4.53 8.82
C ALA A 199 1.02 -3.74 9.77
N GLY A 200 1.62 -4.43 10.74
CA GLY A 200 2.42 -3.78 11.77
C GLY A 200 3.80 -3.34 11.29
N ALA A 201 4.41 -4.06 10.35
CA ALA A 201 5.67 -3.65 9.72
C ALA A 201 5.46 -2.44 8.80
N ALA A 202 4.36 -2.39 8.03
CA ALA A 202 4.02 -1.27 7.15
C ALA A 202 3.86 0.04 7.93
N GLY A 203 3.05 0.05 9.00
CA GLY A 203 2.85 1.25 9.83
C GLY A 203 4.14 1.76 10.44
N ARG A 204 4.93 0.87 11.07
CA ARG A 204 6.22 1.19 11.68
C ARG A 204 7.30 1.59 10.67
N PHE A 205 7.18 1.11 9.43
CA PHE A 205 8.09 1.53 8.37
C PHE A 205 7.84 3.00 8.05
N VAL A 206 6.58 3.41 7.86
CA VAL A 206 6.22 4.81 7.58
C VAL A 206 6.69 5.75 8.69
N THR A 207 6.46 5.41 9.96
CA THR A 207 6.87 6.28 11.08
C THR A 207 8.38 6.43 11.20
N GLY A 208 9.16 5.53 10.59
CA GLY A 208 10.62 5.64 10.54
C GLY A 208 11.30 5.45 11.89
N ASP A 209 10.57 5.02 12.92
CA ASP A 209 11.11 4.86 14.26
C ASP A 209 12.22 3.81 14.30
N GLY A 210 13.29 4.06 15.04
CA GLY A 210 14.34 3.05 15.28
C GLY A 210 13.93 2.01 16.33
N THR A 211 12.72 2.11 16.88
CA THR A 211 12.18 1.18 17.87
C THR A 211 12.00 -0.21 17.25
N ASP A 212 12.26 -1.24 18.07
CA ASP A 212 12.31 -2.67 17.73
C ASP A 212 13.50 -3.08 16.82
N TYR A 213 13.65 -2.47 15.64
CA TYR A 213 14.74 -2.77 14.68
C TYR A 213 14.83 -1.76 13.53
N PRO A 214 15.95 -1.72 12.76
CA PRO A 214 16.17 -0.73 11.70
C PRO A 214 15.07 -0.70 10.64
N SER A 215 14.79 0.48 10.07
CA SER A 215 13.73 0.70 9.07
C SER A 215 13.85 -0.20 7.83
N VAL A 216 15.06 -0.62 7.46
CA VAL A 216 15.28 -1.59 6.38
C VAL A 216 14.65 -2.94 6.70
N VAL A 217 14.76 -3.41 7.95
CA VAL A 217 14.18 -4.69 8.40
C VAL A 217 12.66 -4.66 8.29
N LYS A 218 12.03 -3.52 8.60
CA LYS A 218 10.57 -3.33 8.48
C LYS A 218 10.09 -3.51 7.04
N LEU A 219 10.81 -2.91 6.08
CA LEU A 219 10.50 -3.12 4.65
C LEU A 219 10.75 -4.58 4.23
N LEU A 220 11.83 -5.20 4.72
CA LEU A 220 12.14 -6.60 4.43
C LEU A 220 11.08 -7.56 4.94
N ILE A 221 10.39 -7.26 6.04
CA ILE A 221 9.26 -8.08 6.51
C ILE A 221 8.12 -8.03 5.49
N VAL A 222 7.69 -6.83 5.09
CA VAL A 222 6.61 -6.69 4.08
C VAL A 222 7.05 -7.32 2.74
N ALA A 223 8.30 -7.11 2.34
CA ALA A 223 8.86 -7.68 1.13
C ALA A 223 9.00 -9.22 1.19
N GLY A 224 9.31 -9.78 2.37
CA GLY A 224 9.37 -11.21 2.60
C GLY A 224 8.00 -11.87 2.43
N TRP A 225 6.95 -11.26 2.99
CA TRP A 225 5.57 -11.67 2.77
C TRP A 225 5.18 -11.57 1.29
N ALA A 226 5.52 -10.45 0.63
CA ALA A 226 5.26 -10.25 -0.79
C ALA A 226 5.98 -11.30 -1.65
N ALA A 227 7.25 -11.59 -1.36
CA ALA A 227 8.07 -12.57 -2.07
C ALA A 227 7.54 -14.00 -1.87
N ALA A 228 7.14 -14.37 -0.65
CA ALA A 228 6.55 -15.67 -0.34
C ALA A 228 5.22 -15.86 -1.08
N ALA A 229 4.33 -14.86 -1.05
CA ALA A 229 3.08 -14.89 -1.80
C ALA A 229 3.34 -14.95 -3.30
N TYR A 230 4.32 -14.19 -3.81
CA TYR A 230 4.65 -14.17 -5.23
C TYR A 230 5.19 -15.53 -5.71
N ALA A 231 6.09 -16.15 -4.96
CA ALA A 231 6.60 -17.49 -5.24
C ALA A 231 5.47 -18.53 -5.24
N ALA A 232 4.58 -18.47 -4.24
CA ALA A 232 3.40 -19.34 -4.19
C ALA A 232 2.48 -19.14 -5.40
N ALA A 233 2.26 -17.88 -5.83
CA ALA A 233 1.48 -17.55 -7.01
C ALA A 233 2.11 -18.11 -8.29
N SER A 234 3.43 -17.98 -8.45
CA SER A 234 4.16 -18.53 -9.61
C SER A 234 4.02 -20.05 -9.69
N VAL A 235 4.23 -20.77 -8.57
CA VAL A 235 4.10 -22.23 -8.52
C VAL A 235 2.65 -22.68 -8.80
N LEU A 236 1.66 -21.98 -8.24
CA LEU A 236 0.25 -22.31 -8.46
C LEU A 236 -0.20 -22.06 -9.90
N LEU A 237 0.32 -21.02 -10.56
CA LEU A 237 0.01 -20.75 -11.97
C LEU A 237 0.57 -21.81 -12.92
N GLU A 238 1.70 -22.43 -12.58
CA GLU A 238 2.28 -23.54 -13.35
C GLU A 238 1.53 -24.85 -13.10
N ARG A 239 1.13 -25.12 -11.86
CA ARG A 239 0.51 -26.41 -11.48
C ARG A 239 -1.00 -26.48 -11.72
N ARG A 240 -1.71 -25.36 -11.63
CA ARG A 240 -3.16 -25.31 -11.84
C ARG A 240 -3.42 -24.96 -13.30
N ASP A 241 -3.74 -25.96 -14.10
CA ASP A 241 -4.33 -25.77 -15.42
C ASP A 241 -5.54 -24.84 -15.35
N ALA A 242 -5.71 -24.03 -16.40
CA ALA A 242 -6.81 -23.10 -16.58
C ALA A 242 -7.61 -23.49 -17.82
#